data_AF-A0A4Y2X733-F1
#
_entry.id   AF-A0A4Y2X733-F1
#
_cell.length_a   1.000
_cell.length_b   1.000
_cell.length_c   1.000
_cell.angle_alpha   90.00
_cell.angle_beta   90.00
_cell.angle_gamma   90.00
#
_symmetry.space_group_name_H-M   'P 1'
#
loop_
_entity.id
_entity.type
_entity.pdbx_description
1 polymer ?
#
loop_
_entity_poly.entity_id
_entity_poly.type
_entity_poly.pdbx_seq_one_letter_code
_entity_poly.pdbx_strand_id
1 'polypeptide(L)'
;MPRLAHLDDFTPERGDRHYAGLHCVVIKGYSKSAGYQPGVKFEDSRFRNSWNAVYVAGAWRFVQCNWGARHLVNAKEVPKPGSRGKSDSLRYEYDDHYFLTDPKEFIYEFFPLQQEWQLLKVPITLLEFEELPFVRSLFFRYVMNLFD
;
A
#
# COMPACT_ATOMS: atom_id res chain seq x y z
N MET A 1 -24.94 -10.44 -19.69
CA MET A 1 -24.61 -9.38 -18.72
C MET A 1 -23.74 -9.99 -17.65
N PRO A 2 -22.50 -9.55 -17.44
CA PRO A 2 -21.66 -10.08 -16.37
C PRO A 2 -22.25 -9.61 -15.03
N ARG A 3 -22.46 -10.55 -14.10
CA ARG A 3 -22.88 -10.29 -12.72
C ARG A 3 -21.77 -9.45 -12.05
N LEU A 4 -22.12 -8.31 -11.45
CA LEU A 4 -21.22 -7.65 -10.50
C LEU A 4 -20.97 -8.65 -9.36
N ALA A 5 -19.73 -9.10 -9.19
CA ALA A 5 -19.36 -9.86 -8.00
C ALA A 5 -19.51 -8.93 -6.80
N HIS A 6 -20.42 -9.26 -5.89
CA HIS A 6 -20.54 -8.52 -4.64
C HIS A 6 -19.33 -8.91 -3.76
N LEU A 7 -18.85 -8.00 -2.91
CA LEU A 7 -17.75 -8.29 -1.97
C LEU A 7 -18.00 -9.55 -1.11
N ASP A 8 -19.27 -9.90 -0.92
CA ASP A 8 -19.71 -11.12 -0.26
C ASP A 8 -19.30 -12.39 -1.02
N ASP A 9 -19.20 -12.36 -2.36
CA ASP A 9 -18.70 -13.48 -3.19
C ASP A 9 -17.20 -13.76 -2.93
N PHE A 10 -16.49 -12.80 -2.34
CA PHE A 10 -15.10 -12.93 -1.92
C PHE A 10 -14.95 -13.14 -0.42
N THR A 11 -16.03 -13.23 0.36
CA THR A 11 -15.90 -13.66 1.76
C THR A 11 -15.53 -15.14 1.77
N PRO A 12 -14.42 -15.52 2.42
CA PRO A 12 -13.96 -16.89 2.30
C PRO A 12 -14.90 -17.88 3.01
N GLU A 13 -15.33 -18.91 2.29
CA GLU A 13 -16.00 -20.06 2.91
C GLU A 13 -14.99 -20.87 3.75
N ARG A 14 -15.49 -21.57 4.78
CA ARG A 14 -14.66 -22.38 5.70
C ARG A 14 -13.96 -23.53 4.95
N GLY A 15 -12.81 -23.27 4.33
CA GLY A 15 -12.08 -24.33 3.61
C GLY A 15 -10.67 -23.94 3.11
N ASP A 16 -10.50 -22.73 2.60
CA ASP A 16 -9.26 -22.35 1.91
C ASP A 16 -8.17 -21.84 2.84
N ARG A 17 -7.45 -22.75 3.50
CA ARG A 17 -6.33 -22.39 4.39
C ARG A 17 -5.02 -22.28 3.60
N HIS A 18 -4.51 -21.07 3.45
CA HIS A 18 -3.10 -20.82 3.17
C HIS A 18 -2.23 -21.19 4.39
N TYR A 19 -0.91 -21.24 4.24
CA TYR A 19 0.05 -21.74 5.25
C TYR A 19 -0.14 -21.16 6.68
N ALA A 20 -0.63 -19.91 6.79
CA ALA A 20 -0.89 -19.23 8.06
C ALA A 20 -2.37 -19.20 8.50
N GLY A 21 -3.26 -19.88 7.77
CA GLY A 21 -4.70 -19.86 8.04
C GLY A 21 -5.40 -18.54 7.68
N LEU A 22 -4.73 -17.64 6.95
CA LEU A 22 -5.28 -16.38 6.49
C LEU A 22 -5.61 -16.46 4.99
N HIS A 23 -6.80 -15.99 4.61
CA HIS A 23 -7.15 -15.81 3.21
C HIS A 23 -6.41 -14.60 2.65
N CYS A 24 -5.79 -14.79 1.49
CA CYS A 24 -4.93 -13.78 0.88
C CYS A 24 -5.14 -13.74 -0.64
N VAL A 25 -5.30 -12.55 -1.18
CA VAL A 25 -5.44 -12.30 -2.62
C VAL A 25 -4.33 -11.37 -3.08
N VAL A 26 -3.70 -11.69 -4.21
CA VAL A 26 -2.77 -10.78 -4.89
C VAL A 26 -3.57 -9.84 -5.78
N ILE A 27 -3.54 -8.55 -5.46
CA ILE A 27 -4.17 -7.49 -6.24
C ILE A 27 -3.15 -6.94 -7.22
N LYS A 28 -3.58 -6.72 -8.46
CA LYS A 28 -2.79 -6.05 -9.50
C LYS A 28 -3.38 -4.67 -9.76
N GLY A 29 -2.51 -3.69 -9.95
CA GLY A 29 -2.92 -2.29 -10.03
C GLY A 29 -1.83 -1.38 -10.52
N TYR A 30 -2.08 -0.10 -10.31
CA TYR A 30 -1.12 0.98 -10.45
C TYR A 30 -0.76 1.54 -9.08
N SER A 31 0.40 2.17 -8.98
CA SER A 31 0.76 2.94 -7.79
C SER A 31 1.49 4.22 -8.14
N LYS A 32 1.30 5.28 -7.36
CA LYS A 32 2.12 6.49 -7.41
C LYS A 32 3.49 6.23 -6.76
N SER A 33 4.30 5.39 -7.41
CA SER A 33 5.57 4.90 -6.89
C SER A 33 6.72 5.90 -7.10
N ALA A 34 7.96 5.48 -6.81
CA ALA A 34 9.14 6.31 -7.05
C ALA A 34 9.21 6.80 -8.51
N GLY A 35 9.37 8.11 -8.68
CA GLY A 35 9.39 8.75 -10.00
C GLY A 35 8.02 9.18 -10.54
N TYR A 36 6.91 8.90 -9.84
CA TYR A 36 5.61 9.49 -10.19
C TYR A 36 5.62 11.02 -9.97
N GLN A 37 4.98 11.74 -10.89
CA GLN A 37 4.74 13.17 -10.78
C GLN A 37 3.24 13.44 -10.90
N PRO A 38 2.67 14.36 -10.10
CA PRO A 38 1.25 14.72 -10.22
C PRO A 38 0.86 15.10 -11.66
N GLY A 39 -0.29 14.60 -12.12
CA GLY A 39 -0.77 14.81 -13.49
C GLY A 39 -0.24 13.82 -14.52
N VAL A 40 0.67 12.91 -14.15
CA VAL A 40 1.06 11.78 -15.01
C VAL A 40 -0.07 10.76 -15.05
N LYS A 41 -0.41 10.32 -16.26
CA LYS A 41 -1.43 9.30 -16.53
C LYS A 41 -0.89 7.87 -16.50
N PHE A 42 -1.75 6.91 -16.18
CA PHE A 42 -1.44 5.48 -16.13
C PHE A 42 -1.82 4.76 -17.42
N GLU A 43 -1.13 5.10 -18.51
CA GLU A 43 -1.40 4.58 -19.86
C GLU A 43 -0.58 3.33 -20.22
N ASP A 44 0.54 3.10 -19.54
CA ASP A 44 1.50 2.02 -19.84
C ASP A 44 1.81 1.14 -18.61
N SER A 45 2.87 0.32 -18.70
CA SER A 45 3.28 -0.58 -17.62
C SER A 45 4.19 0.05 -16.57
N ARG A 46 4.60 1.32 -16.72
CA ARG A 46 5.66 1.97 -15.92
C ARG A 46 5.37 1.99 -14.43
N PHE A 47 4.10 2.10 -14.07
CA PHE A 47 3.66 2.19 -12.68
C PHE A 47 2.81 0.98 -12.26
N ARG A 48 2.87 -0.12 -13.01
CA ARG A 48 2.21 -1.36 -12.60
C ARG A 48 2.82 -1.88 -11.30
N ASN A 49 1.95 -2.38 -10.45
CA ASN A 49 2.32 -2.87 -9.14
C ASN A 49 1.37 -3.98 -8.69
N SER A 50 1.75 -4.68 -7.62
CA SER A 50 0.91 -5.67 -6.96
C SER A 50 1.11 -5.66 -5.46
N TRP A 51 0.01 -5.76 -4.71
CA TRP A 51 -0.03 -5.86 -3.26
C TRP A 51 -0.94 -7.01 -2.84
N ASN A 52 -1.05 -7.25 -1.54
CA ASN A 52 -1.93 -8.25 -1.00
C ASN A 52 -3.16 -7.61 -0.35
N ALA A 53 -4.31 -8.28 -0.46
CA ALA A 53 -5.39 -8.14 0.51
C ALA A 53 -5.44 -9.40 1.36
N VAL A 54 -5.60 -9.23 2.67
CA VAL A 54 -5.76 -10.31 3.64
C VAL A 54 -7.08 -10.16 4.37
N TYR A 55 -7.76 -11.27 4.64
CA TYR A 55 -8.99 -11.26 5.43
C TYR A 55 -8.64 -11.44 6.91
N VAL A 56 -8.88 -10.41 7.72
CA VAL A 56 -8.55 -10.38 9.14
C VAL A 56 -9.62 -9.61 9.93
N ALA A 57 -9.96 -10.09 11.13
CA ALA A 57 -10.95 -9.47 12.00
C ALA A 57 -12.30 -9.16 11.31
N GLY A 58 -12.73 -10.05 10.40
CA GLY A 58 -14.00 -9.93 9.70
C GLY A 58 -14.01 -9.00 8.48
N ALA A 59 -12.84 -8.48 8.06
CA ALA A 59 -12.75 -7.57 6.93
C ALA A 59 -11.50 -7.81 6.06
N TRP A 60 -11.60 -7.45 4.79
CA TRP A 60 -10.45 -7.35 3.90
C TRP A 60 -9.60 -6.11 4.26
N ARG A 61 -8.28 -6.30 4.26
CA ARG A 61 -7.28 -5.28 4.60
C ARG A 61 -6.08 -5.39 3.69
N PHE A 62 -5.46 -4.26 3.34
CA PHE A 62 -4.30 -4.23 2.46
C PHE A 62 -3.00 -4.52 3.20
N VAL A 63 -2.07 -5.18 2.53
CA VAL A 63 -0.69 -5.39 2.97
C VAL A 63 0.23 -5.12 1.79
N GLN A 64 1.14 -4.16 1.95
CA GLN A 64 2.11 -3.80 0.92
C GLN A 64 3.55 -3.88 1.47
N CYS A 65 4.09 -5.10 1.50
CA CYS A 65 5.38 -5.41 2.12
C CYS A 65 6.55 -4.61 1.54
N ASN A 66 6.56 -4.33 0.23
CA ASN A 66 7.66 -3.60 -0.40
C ASN A 66 7.71 -2.12 0.03
N TRP A 67 6.56 -1.54 0.40
CA TRP A 67 6.46 -0.16 0.91
C TRP A 67 6.64 -0.11 2.43
N GLY A 68 6.10 -1.11 3.14
CA GLY A 68 6.26 -1.26 4.58
C GLY A 68 7.71 -1.56 4.99
N ALA A 69 8.48 -2.22 4.14
CA ALA A 69 9.89 -2.52 4.38
C ALA A 69 10.77 -1.30 4.07
N ARG A 70 10.88 -0.36 5.02
CA ARG A 70 11.86 0.74 4.91
C ARG A 70 13.22 0.25 5.41
N HIS A 71 14.21 0.22 4.52
CA HIS A 71 15.60 0.26 4.97
C HIS A 71 15.88 1.70 5.39
N LEU A 72 16.07 1.97 6.68
CA LEU A 72 16.92 3.09 7.03
C LEU A 72 18.33 2.68 6.62
N VAL A 73 18.72 2.98 5.38
CA VAL A 73 20.08 3.47 5.18
C VAL A 73 20.16 4.73 6.03
N ASN A 74 20.57 4.55 7.28
CA ASN A 74 21.02 5.66 8.11
C ASN A 74 21.97 6.46 7.24
N ALA A 75 21.64 7.75 7.16
CA ALA A 75 22.41 8.87 6.66
C ALA A 75 23.55 8.52 5.69
N LYS A 76 23.58 9.22 4.55
CA LYS A 76 24.85 9.66 3.97
C LYS A 76 25.64 10.49 5.01
N GLU A 77 26.12 9.90 6.10
CA GLU A 77 27.39 10.29 6.66
C GLU A 77 28.40 9.76 5.66
N VAL A 78 28.86 10.66 4.78
CA VAL A 78 30.08 10.42 4.00
C VAL A 78 31.12 9.95 5.01
N PRO A 79 31.67 8.72 4.88
CA PRO A 79 32.64 8.23 5.85
C PRO A 79 33.80 9.21 5.88
N LYS A 80 33.96 9.96 6.98
CA LYS A 80 35.17 10.76 7.17
C LYS A 80 36.31 9.76 7.32
N PRO A 81 37.39 9.88 6.52
CA PRO A 81 38.53 8.98 6.64
C PRO A 81 39.10 9.12 8.06
N GLY A 82 38.94 8.09 8.89
CA GLY A 82 39.44 8.05 10.27
C GLY A 82 38.45 7.60 11.35
N SER A 83 37.13 7.50 11.08
CA SER A 83 36.17 7.02 12.08
C SER A 83 36.20 5.50 12.22
N ARG A 84 37.01 4.99 13.15
CA ARG A 84 36.93 3.61 13.62
C ARG A 84 35.77 3.46 14.61
N GLY A 85 34.74 2.72 14.20
CA GLY A 85 33.86 1.98 15.10
C GLY A 85 32.71 2.74 15.74
N LYS A 86 31.54 2.68 15.11
CA LYS A 86 30.31 2.21 15.77
C LYS A 86 29.65 1.25 14.80
N SER A 87 29.16 0.11 15.29
CA SER A 87 28.40 -0.83 14.46
C SER A 87 27.32 -0.04 13.75
N ASP A 88 27.32 -0.10 12.42
CA ASP A 88 26.30 0.48 11.57
C ASP A 88 24.98 -0.24 11.90
N SER A 89 24.26 0.27 12.91
CA SER A 89 23.01 -0.31 13.33
C SER A 89 22.01 0.06 12.24
N LEU A 90 21.89 -0.79 11.22
CA LEU A 90 20.76 -0.84 10.32
C LEU A 90 19.51 -0.91 11.20
N ARG A 91 18.91 0.25 11.48
CA ARG A 91 17.61 0.31 12.14
C ARG A 91 16.59 -0.05 11.07
N TYR A 92 16.13 -1.30 11.09
CA TYR A 92 14.94 -1.67 10.36
C TYR A 92 13.76 -0.97 11.02
N GLU A 93 13.35 0.17 10.48
CA GLU A 93 12.06 0.77 10.78
C GLU A 93 11.10 0.34 9.68
N TYR A 94 10.01 -0.34 10.04
CA TYR A 94 8.93 -0.58 9.10
C TYR A 94 7.91 0.55 9.18
N ASP A 95 7.19 0.78 8.09
CA ASP A 95 6.12 1.78 8.05
C ASP A 95 4.76 1.08 8.14
N ASP A 96 4.19 1.10 9.34
CA ASP A 96 2.90 0.48 9.66
C ASP A 96 1.75 0.99 8.79
N HIS A 97 1.89 2.17 8.19
CA HIS A 97 0.91 2.68 7.25
C HIS A 97 0.62 1.72 6.11
N TYR A 98 1.53 0.83 5.72
CA TYR A 98 1.33 -0.13 4.63
C TYR A 98 0.81 -1.50 5.08
N PHE A 99 0.44 -1.62 6.36
CA PHE A 99 -0.14 -2.82 6.95
C PHE A 99 -1.52 -2.48 7.52
N LEU A 100 -2.56 -3.02 6.87
CA LEU A 100 -3.96 -2.90 7.27
C LEU A 100 -4.53 -1.46 7.21
N THR A 101 -3.96 -0.62 6.33
CA THR A 101 -4.40 0.76 6.05
C THR A 101 -5.89 0.84 5.75
N ASP A 102 -6.54 1.93 6.18
CA ASP A 102 -7.89 2.24 5.73
C ASP A 102 -7.90 2.40 4.20
N PRO A 103 -8.85 1.77 3.48
CA PRO A 103 -8.94 1.89 2.03
C PRO A 103 -9.02 3.34 1.51
N LYS A 104 -9.62 4.25 2.28
CA LYS A 104 -9.71 5.68 1.93
C LYS A 104 -8.36 6.39 1.96
N GLU A 105 -7.41 5.90 2.76
CA GLU A 105 -6.04 6.42 2.76
C GLU A 105 -5.21 5.70 1.70
N PHE A 106 -5.34 4.37 1.61
CA PHE A 106 -4.56 3.54 0.69
C PHE A 106 -4.76 3.91 -0.79
N ILE A 107 -5.99 4.28 -1.16
CA ILE A 107 -6.35 4.68 -2.53
C ILE A 107 -5.60 5.92 -3.02
N TYR A 108 -5.01 6.73 -2.14
CA TYR A 108 -4.18 7.87 -2.58
C TYR A 108 -2.88 7.42 -3.26
N GLU A 109 -2.38 6.23 -2.94
CA GLU A 109 -1.11 5.72 -3.47
C GLU A 109 -1.29 4.49 -4.38
N PHE A 110 -2.33 3.67 -4.20
CA PHE A 110 -2.54 2.42 -4.94
C PHE A 110 -3.94 2.30 -5.56
N PHE A 111 -4.01 2.08 -6.87
CA PHE A 111 -5.27 1.92 -7.60
C PHE A 111 -5.38 0.51 -8.22
N PRO A 112 -6.34 -0.34 -7.79
CA PRO A 112 -6.49 -1.69 -8.31
C PRO A 112 -7.11 -1.71 -9.71
N LEU A 113 -6.73 -2.68 -10.55
CA LEU A 113 -7.34 -2.88 -11.87
C LEU A 113 -8.78 -3.40 -11.79
N GLN A 114 -9.10 -4.09 -10.71
CA GLN A 114 -10.42 -4.63 -10.41
C GLN A 114 -11.07 -3.72 -9.35
N GLN A 115 -12.25 -3.17 -9.67
CA GLN A 115 -12.85 -2.09 -8.91
C GLN A 115 -13.27 -2.53 -7.49
N GLU A 116 -13.69 -3.79 -7.34
CA GLU A 116 -14.12 -4.36 -6.05
C GLU A 116 -12.98 -4.32 -5.02
N TRP A 117 -11.73 -4.44 -5.48
CA TRP A 117 -10.53 -4.40 -4.65
C TRP A 117 -10.12 -2.99 -4.21
N GLN A 118 -10.90 -1.95 -4.54
CA GLN A 118 -10.75 -0.65 -3.89
C GLN A 118 -11.21 -0.69 -2.44
N LEU A 119 -12.12 -1.62 -2.08
CA LEU A 119 -12.73 -1.73 -0.75
C LEU A 119 -13.42 -0.44 -0.26
N LEU A 120 -13.73 0.48 -1.18
CA LEU A 120 -14.43 1.72 -0.92
C LEU A 120 -15.94 1.53 -1.05
N LYS A 121 -16.70 2.21 -0.20
CA LYS A 121 -18.16 2.27 -0.32
C LYS A 121 -18.60 2.89 -1.65
N VAL A 122 -17.86 3.90 -2.10
CA VAL A 122 -18.02 4.55 -3.41
C VAL A 122 -16.67 4.46 -4.11
N PRO A 123 -16.50 3.51 -5.05
CA PRO A 123 -15.27 3.40 -5.83
C PRO A 123 -15.01 4.63 -6.68
N ILE A 124 -13.74 4.94 -6.90
CA ILE A 124 -13.29 6.01 -7.79
C ILE A 124 -12.81 5.42 -9.13
N THR A 125 -12.85 6.24 -10.16
CA THR A 125 -12.30 5.96 -11.48
C THR A 125 -10.78 6.17 -11.52
N LEU A 126 -10.12 5.67 -12.56
CA LEU A 126 -8.70 5.91 -12.78
C LEU A 126 -8.40 7.41 -12.96
N LEU A 127 -9.30 8.15 -13.62
CA LEU A 127 -9.17 9.59 -13.80
C LEU A 127 -9.19 10.32 -12.46
N GLU A 128 -10.15 10.00 -11.60
CA GLU A 128 -10.21 10.59 -10.25
C GLU A 128 -8.97 10.23 -9.42
N PHE A 129 -8.45 9.00 -9.54
CA PHE A 129 -7.20 8.60 -8.90
C PHE A 129 -5.99 9.42 -9.39
N GLU A 130 -5.90 9.70 -10.69
CA GLU A 130 -4.85 10.53 -11.29
C GLU A 130 -4.89 11.97 -10.76
N GLU A 131 -6.08 12.49 -10.47
CA GLU A 131 -6.32 13.83 -9.93
C GLU A 131 -6.07 13.94 -8.42
N LEU A 132 -6.10 12.82 -7.68
CA LEU A 132 -5.81 12.84 -6.24
C LEU A 132 -4.40 13.39 -5.96
N PRO A 133 -4.22 14.19 -4.89
CA PRO A 133 -2.90 14.65 -4.50
C PRO A 133 -2.00 13.46 -4.20
N PHE A 134 -0.73 13.58 -4.59
CA PHE A 134 0.25 12.55 -4.26
C PHE A 134 0.70 12.72 -2.81
N VAL A 135 0.05 11.99 -1.90
CA VAL A 135 0.40 11.92 -0.49
C VAL A 135 0.93 10.52 -0.15
N ARG A 136 1.87 10.47 0.80
CA ARG A 136 2.46 9.23 1.32
C ARG A 136 2.20 9.11 2.81
N SER A 137 2.54 7.96 3.39
CA SER A 137 2.39 7.63 4.82
C SER A 137 2.73 8.76 5.80
N LEU A 138 3.79 9.54 5.55
CA LEU A 138 4.18 10.68 6.40
C LEU A 138 3.07 11.73 6.54
N PHE A 139 2.32 12.01 5.48
CA PHE A 139 1.23 12.99 5.53
C PHE A 139 0.17 12.55 6.55
N PHE A 140 -0.29 11.30 6.48
CA PHE A 140 -1.28 10.77 7.41
C PHE A 140 -0.76 10.69 8.84
N ARG A 141 0.52 10.35 9.03
CA ARG A 141 1.17 10.35 10.35
C ARG A 141 1.18 11.74 11.00
N TYR A 142 1.50 12.79 10.24
CA TYR A 142 1.51 14.16 10.77
C TYR A 142 0.11 14.71 10.98
N VAL A 143 -0.86 14.38 10.12
CA VAL A 143 -2.26 14.79 10.30
C VAL A 143 -2.84 14.16 11.56
N MET A 144 -2.59 12.87 11.84
CA MET A 144 -3.04 12.24 13.09
C MET A 144 -2.46 12.94 14.33
N ASN A 145 -1.16 13.29 14.32
CA ASN A 145 -0.53 14.01 15.43
C ASN A 145 -1.00 15.47 15.63
N LEU A 146 -1.76 16.05 14.68
CA LEU A 146 -2.22 17.43 14.75
C LEU A 146 -3.58 17.56 15.45
N PHE A 147 -4.28 16.44 15.65
CA PHE A 147 -5.60 16.37 16.29
C PHE A 147 -5.57 15.73 17.69
N ASP A 148 -4.38 15.36 18.17
CA ASP A 148 -4.11 14.93 19.55
C ASP A 148 -3.51 16.08 20.38
#